data_AF-A0A4Y2RL38-F1
#
_entry.id   AF-A0A4Y2RL38-F1
#
_cell.length_a   1.000
_cell.length_b   1.000
_cell.length_c   1.000
_cell.angle_alpha   90.00
_cell.angle_beta   90.00
_cell.angle_gamma   90.00
#
_symmetry.space_group_name_H-M   'P 1'
#
loop_
_entity.id
_entity.type
_entity.pdbx_description
1 polymer ?
#
loop_
_entity_poly.entity_id
_entity_poly.type
_entity_poly.pdbx_seq_one_letter_code
_entity_poly.pdbx_strand_id
1 'polypeptide(L)'
;MNGLSFNSAKTTIMPVTFGGRLSHSDPPSVFLDGQEIKVVHSMRYLGVLWDSFLTFNEHFKIVKKKVDILTCQMNSVAHRFFSKRLNLFRKIYVAAIEPYILFGHGAWGHRLNLIQIKNNLLSIQRRPLLKITGAFRTSPSVALPVIAGLLPLDLKAVEVHSLFLIKNCKEEVKIGPTSFSPSEFEVKINLTNIHPASRLSIPFSIRDPKTEPLAIFTDGSGIDDKIGVAFVVFYHGTEIHSQTARLPDTCSVFQAEVLGIKLALEFCSDIQHIRDIHIYSDSRAALQSLADPSNHNSVVNKAKQAFLNVIGHLDIKLHWIKAHVGYQGNERADQLAKEATLRSSPDIILPKPTSSLKRNIRLQLQDQWQDKWFMSTKGRQTYNYIPQVGLKIKTEIPQVVHFLTDHGRFQYYFFRFGLSTTSSCSCGATGKADHYILHCPLNSDLSRKLVYDPDHPSTILENKSNQSIIKQIVDRVDSSILRV
;
A
#
# COMPACT_ATOMS: atom_id res chain seq x y z
N MET A 1 6.12 24.15 -40.10
CA MET A 1 6.78 23.70 -38.84
C MET A 1 6.66 24.84 -37.85
N ASN A 2 5.98 24.64 -36.73
CA ASN A 2 5.72 25.66 -35.72
C ASN A 2 7.05 26.15 -35.13
N GLY A 3 7.27 27.46 -35.03
CA GLY A 3 8.53 28.15 -34.68
C GLY A 3 9.11 27.87 -33.28
N LEU A 4 9.31 26.60 -32.94
CA LEU A 4 10.08 26.13 -31.81
C LEU A 4 11.52 25.85 -32.30
N SER A 5 12.46 26.72 -31.92
CA SER A 5 13.89 26.45 -32.08
C SER A 5 14.47 25.85 -30.80
N PHE A 6 15.30 24.83 -30.95
CA PHE A 6 16.02 24.23 -29.83
C PHE A 6 17.23 25.09 -29.49
N ASN A 7 17.40 25.44 -28.22
CA ASN A 7 18.56 26.22 -27.80
C ASN A 7 19.79 25.30 -27.71
N SER A 8 20.76 25.49 -28.59
CA SER A 8 22.01 24.73 -28.63
C SER A 8 22.76 24.73 -27.30
N ALA A 9 22.83 25.88 -26.61
CA ALA A 9 23.51 26.01 -25.32
C ALA A 9 22.84 25.25 -24.16
N LYS A 10 21.54 24.96 -24.26
CA LYS A 10 20.80 24.12 -23.29
C LYS A 10 20.71 22.66 -23.71
N THR A 11 21.14 22.33 -24.92
CA THR A 11 21.11 20.98 -25.47
C THR A 11 22.39 20.27 -25.06
N THR A 12 22.27 19.03 -24.61
CA THR A 12 23.42 18.18 -24.24
C THR A 12 23.18 16.78 -24.76
N ILE A 13 24.26 16.03 -24.95
CA ILE A 13 24.21 14.63 -25.38
C ILE A 13 24.81 13.76 -24.29
N MET A 14 24.10 12.68 -23.95
CA MET A 14 24.63 11.65 -23.06
C MET A 14 24.72 10.34 -23.84
N PRO A 15 25.92 9.95 -24.31
CA PRO A 15 26.13 8.66 -24.93
C PRO A 15 25.80 7.55 -23.92
N VAL A 16 24.85 6.69 -24.26
CA VAL A 16 24.50 5.51 -23.46
C VAL A 16 25.25 4.32 -24.04
N THR A 17 26.09 3.69 -23.24
CA THR A 17 26.99 2.63 -23.71
C THR A 17 26.59 1.31 -23.07
N PHE A 18 26.18 0.35 -23.91
CA PHE A 18 25.97 -1.04 -23.50
C PHE A 18 27.19 -1.85 -23.93
N GLY A 19 27.94 -2.39 -22.95
CA GLY A 19 29.08 -3.27 -23.23
C GLY A 19 30.32 -2.59 -23.81
N GLY A 20 30.53 -1.29 -23.56
CA GLY A 20 31.79 -0.59 -23.85
C GLY A 20 32.08 -0.28 -25.32
N ARG A 21 31.11 -0.44 -26.22
CA ARG A 21 31.27 -0.18 -27.67
C ARG A 21 31.47 1.29 -28.05
N LEU A 22 31.09 2.20 -27.17
CA LEU A 22 31.33 3.63 -27.32
C LEU A 22 32.22 4.06 -26.14
N SER A 23 33.36 4.67 -26.44
CA SER A 23 34.24 5.20 -25.40
C SER A 23 33.79 6.59 -24.98
N HIS A 24 33.80 6.85 -23.68
CA HIS A 24 33.65 8.21 -23.17
C HIS A 24 34.82 9.13 -23.52
N SER A 25 35.98 8.55 -23.86
CA SER A 25 37.14 9.30 -24.33
C SER A 25 37.01 9.77 -25.78
N ASP A 26 36.05 9.22 -26.53
CA ASP A 26 35.82 9.54 -27.95
C ASP A 26 34.31 9.49 -28.26
N PRO A 27 33.53 10.46 -27.75
CA PRO A 27 32.10 10.50 -27.97
C PRO A 27 31.75 10.98 -29.39
N PRO A 28 30.56 10.63 -29.92
CA PRO A 28 30.13 11.13 -31.23
C PRO A 28 29.95 12.66 -31.21
N SER A 29 30.59 13.35 -32.16
CA SER A 29 30.35 14.77 -32.42
C SER A 29 29.00 14.96 -33.10
N VAL A 30 28.14 15.78 -32.50
CA VAL A 30 26.81 16.09 -33.03
C VAL A 30 26.64 17.60 -33.00
N PHE A 31 26.16 18.13 -34.11
CA PHE A 31 26.01 19.56 -34.33
C PHE A 31 24.52 19.94 -34.40
N LEU A 32 24.16 21.05 -33.77
CA LEU A 32 22.84 21.68 -33.87
C LEU A 32 23.07 23.15 -34.24
N ASP A 33 22.48 23.59 -35.36
CA ASP A 33 22.66 24.93 -35.92
C ASP A 33 24.15 25.31 -36.09
N GLY A 34 24.98 24.35 -36.51
CA GLY A 34 26.43 24.52 -36.70
C GLY A 34 27.26 24.55 -35.42
N GLN A 35 26.64 24.44 -34.23
CA GLN A 35 27.34 24.38 -32.95
C GLN A 35 27.45 22.93 -32.46
N GLU A 36 28.64 22.52 -32.03
CA GLU A 36 28.84 21.21 -31.42
C GLU A 36 28.16 21.13 -30.05
N ILE A 37 27.34 20.10 -29.85
CA ILE A 37 26.61 19.90 -28.60
C ILE A 37 27.52 19.27 -27.55
N LYS A 38 27.49 19.83 -26.32
CA LYS A 38 28.24 19.31 -25.18
C LYS A 38 27.83 17.89 -24.81
N VAL A 39 28.83 17.01 -24.71
CA VAL A 39 28.69 15.66 -24.17
C VAL A 39 28.74 15.67 -22.64
N VAL A 40 27.83 14.94 -22.00
CA VAL A 40 27.72 14.79 -20.54
C VAL A 40 27.63 13.32 -20.13
N HIS A 41 28.10 12.99 -18.93
CA HIS A 41 27.98 11.63 -18.37
C HIS A 41 26.66 11.40 -17.63
N SER A 42 25.98 12.47 -17.26
CA SER A 42 24.69 12.37 -16.57
C SER A 42 23.80 13.54 -16.93
N MET A 43 22.51 13.29 -17.07
CA MET A 43 21.51 14.34 -17.31
C MET A 43 20.24 14.10 -16.50
N ARG A 44 19.56 15.19 -16.14
CA ARG A 44 18.27 15.13 -15.46
C ARG A 44 17.15 15.20 -16.48
N TYR A 45 16.27 14.19 -16.45
CA TYR A 45 15.08 14.15 -17.29
C TYR A 45 13.86 13.79 -16.43
N LEU A 46 12.83 14.65 -16.46
CA LEU A 46 11.60 14.52 -15.67
C LEU A 46 11.83 14.23 -14.17
N GLY A 47 12.88 14.83 -13.60
CA GLY A 47 13.24 14.68 -12.18
C GLY A 47 14.10 13.45 -11.83
N VAL A 48 14.34 12.54 -12.79
CA VAL A 48 15.26 11.41 -12.64
C VAL A 48 16.63 11.79 -13.19
N LEU A 49 17.69 11.43 -12.47
CA LEU A 49 19.06 11.62 -12.96
C LEU A 49 19.52 10.33 -13.63
N TRP A 50 19.78 10.42 -14.92
CA TRP A 50 20.28 9.33 -15.75
C TRP A 50 21.79 9.47 -15.84
N ASP A 51 22.53 8.37 -15.66
CA ASP A 51 23.95 8.27 -15.99
C ASP A 51 24.14 7.46 -17.27
N SER A 52 25.26 7.67 -17.96
CA SER A 52 25.61 7.03 -19.23
C SER A 52 25.63 5.49 -19.17
N PHE A 53 25.77 4.91 -17.98
CA PHE A 53 25.76 3.47 -17.74
C PHE A 53 24.39 2.95 -17.24
N LEU A 54 23.40 3.83 -17.10
CA LEU A 54 22.06 3.51 -16.59
C LEU A 54 22.11 2.75 -15.24
N THR A 55 23.04 3.15 -14.37
CA THR A 55 23.22 2.56 -13.04
C THR A 55 22.35 3.23 -11.98
N PHE A 56 21.93 4.46 -12.21
CA PHE A 56 21.17 5.34 -11.34
C PHE A 56 21.83 5.60 -9.97
N ASN A 57 23.12 5.33 -9.83
CA ASN A 57 23.84 5.50 -8.56
C ASN A 57 23.83 6.95 -8.08
N GLU A 58 24.13 7.89 -8.97
CA GLU A 58 24.09 9.33 -8.64
C GLU A 58 22.68 9.80 -8.29
N HIS A 59 21.65 9.26 -8.94
CA HIS A 59 20.26 9.52 -8.58
C HIS A 59 19.99 9.12 -7.12
N PHE A 60 20.32 7.88 -6.74
CA PHE A 60 20.10 7.41 -5.37
C PHE A 60 20.97 8.13 -4.34
N LYS A 61 22.19 8.57 -4.68
CA LYS A 61 23.01 9.42 -3.80
C LYS A 61 22.33 10.75 -3.50
N ILE A 62 21.78 11.42 -4.52
CA ILE A 62 21.06 12.69 -4.36
C ILE A 62 19.79 12.49 -3.52
N VAL A 63 19.00 11.45 -3.84
CA VAL A 63 17.78 11.11 -3.09
C VAL A 63 18.11 10.83 -1.63
N LYS A 64 19.16 10.02 -1.36
CA LYS A 64 19.65 9.75 0.00
C LYS A 64 20.00 11.02 0.76
N LYS A 65 20.80 11.90 0.16
CA LYS A 65 21.19 13.18 0.78
C LYS A 65 19.96 14.00 1.15
N LYS A 66 18.96 14.08 0.27
CA LYS A 66 17.73 14.82 0.52
C LYS A 66 16.90 14.19 1.65
N VAL A 67 16.71 12.87 1.64
CA VAL A 67 15.97 12.14 2.68
C VAL A 67 16.65 12.28 4.04
N ASP A 68 17.98 12.26 4.08
CA ASP A 68 18.76 12.44 5.29
C ASP A 68 18.56 13.84 5.89
N ILE A 69 18.57 14.87 5.05
CA ILE A 69 18.29 16.25 5.44
C ILE A 69 16.86 16.37 5.96
N LEU A 70 15.87 15.85 5.24
CA LEU A 70 14.45 15.91 5.64
C LEU A 70 14.23 15.19 6.98
N THR A 71 14.80 14.01 7.14
CA THR A 71 14.72 13.23 8.40
C THR A 71 15.38 13.99 9.56
N CYS A 72 16.49 14.70 9.30
CA CYS A 72 17.17 15.51 10.31
C CYS A 72 16.37 16.77 10.67
N GLN A 73 15.87 17.52 9.68
CA GLN A 73 15.07 18.73 9.89
C GLN A 73 13.77 18.41 10.65
N MET A 74 13.15 17.28 10.31
CA MET A 74 12.02 16.78 11.08
C MET A 74 12.37 16.60 12.54
N ASN A 75 13.60 16.18 12.91
CA ASN A 75 14.01 16.10 14.32
C ASN A 75 14.05 17.47 15.02
N SER A 76 14.61 18.48 14.36
CA SER A 76 14.77 19.83 14.93
C SER A 76 13.43 20.50 15.18
N VAL A 77 12.47 20.34 14.26
CA VAL A 77 11.09 20.83 14.43
C VAL A 77 10.30 19.92 15.39
N ALA A 78 10.61 18.61 15.40
CA ALA A 78 9.93 17.59 16.19
C ALA A 78 10.19 17.63 17.69
N HIS A 79 11.35 18.11 18.16
CA HIS A 79 11.67 18.02 19.59
C HIS A 79 10.64 18.75 20.47
N ARG A 80 9.93 19.76 19.90
CA ARG A 80 8.80 20.47 20.53
C ARG A 80 7.42 19.81 20.37
N PHE A 81 7.19 18.96 19.36
CA PHE A 81 5.83 18.48 19.01
C PHE A 81 5.69 16.96 18.74
N PHE A 82 6.71 16.28 18.23
CA PHE A 82 6.61 14.91 17.69
C PHE A 82 7.45 13.86 18.45
N SER A 83 8.27 14.27 19.42
CA SER A 83 9.04 13.32 20.27
C SER A 83 8.14 12.34 21.04
N LYS A 84 6.85 12.66 21.22
CA LYS A 84 5.85 11.80 21.88
C LYS A 84 4.94 10.99 20.94
N ARG A 85 5.10 11.05 19.61
CA ARG A 85 4.22 10.36 18.64
C ARG A 85 5.01 9.74 17.47
N LEU A 86 5.78 8.69 17.72
CA LEU A 86 6.54 7.95 16.69
C LEU A 86 5.67 7.47 15.51
N ASN A 87 4.41 7.13 15.80
CA ASN A 87 3.41 6.78 14.78
C ASN A 87 3.16 7.91 13.76
N LEU A 88 3.24 9.18 14.18
CA LEU A 88 3.02 10.30 13.29
C LEU A 88 4.15 10.44 12.27
N PHE A 89 5.40 10.22 12.69
CA PHE A 89 6.52 10.17 11.74
C PHE A 89 6.38 9.00 10.78
N ARG A 90 5.94 7.82 11.25
CA ARG A 90 5.63 6.68 10.36
C ARG A 90 4.58 7.04 9.30
N LYS A 91 3.52 7.76 9.67
CA LYS A 91 2.51 8.25 8.72
C LYS A 91 3.11 9.20 7.68
N ILE A 92 3.95 10.14 8.09
CA ILE A 92 4.64 11.06 7.18
C ILE A 92 5.60 10.32 6.25
N TYR A 93 6.34 9.34 6.78
CA TYR A 93 7.21 8.50 5.98
C TYR A 93 6.44 7.80 4.86
N VAL A 94 5.36 7.08 5.20
CA VAL A 94 4.54 6.35 4.22
C VAL A 94 3.85 7.29 3.23
N ALA A 95 3.38 8.45 3.67
CA ALA A 95 2.61 9.37 2.85
C ALA A 95 3.46 10.28 1.95
N ALA A 96 4.70 10.60 2.34
CA ALA A 96 5.51 11.62 1.65
C ALA A 96 6.94 11.16 1.33
N ILE A 97 7.67 10.58 2.29
CA ILE A 97 9.09 10.23 2.08
C ILE A 97 9.24 8.99 1.19
N GLU A 98 8.45 7.94 1.43
CA GLU A 98 8.45 6.71 0.61
C GLU A 98 8.10 7.00 -0.86
N PRO A 99 7.00 7.72 -1.19
CA PRO A 99 6.73 8.12 -2.57
C PRO A 99 7.82 8.98 -3.20
N TYR A 100 8.45 9.88 -2.43
CA TYR A 100 9.57 10.69 -2.92
C TYR A 100 10.77 9.82 -3.32
N ILE A 101 11.13 8.81 -2.51
CA ILE A 101 12.25 7.92 -2.82
C ILE A 101 11.95 7.06 -4.05
N LEU A 102 10.70 6.60 -4.17
CA LEU A 102 10.28 5.71 -5.24
C LEU A 102 9.89 6.46 -6.53
N PHE A 103 9.99 7.79 -6.53
CA PHE A 103 9.73 8.58 -7.73
C PHE A 103 10.64 8.14 -8.89
N GLY A 104 10.07 8.05 -10.09
CA GLY A 104 10.80 7.61 -11.27
C GLY A 104 11.03 6.10 -11.34
N HIS A 105 10.34 5.27 -10.54
CA HIS A 105 10.44 3.80 -10.64
C HIS A 105 10.13 3.25 -12.04
N GLY A 106 9.41 3.99 -12.91
CA GLY A 106 9.23 3.63 -14.32
C GLY A 106 10.53 3.73 -15.13
N ALA A 107 11.43 4.64 -14.77
CA ALA A 107 12.72 4.83 -15.41
C ALA A 107 13.77 3.81 -14.93
N TRP A 108 13.93 3.62 -13.61
CA TRP A 108 15.01 2.79 -13.05
C TRP A 108 14.56 1.42 -12.53
N GLY A 109 13.25 1.13 -12.48
CA GLY A 109 12.71 -0.09 -11.87
C GLY A 109 13.16 -1.39 -12.54
N HIS A 110 13.47 -1.35 -13.84
CA HIS A 110 14.03 -2.49 -14.57
C HIS A 110 15.41 -2.94 -14.03
N ARG A 111 16.05 -2.14 -13.18
CA ARG A 111 17.34 -2.45 -12.52
C ARG A 111 17.19 -2.99 -11.10
N LEU A 112 15.96 -3.24 -10.62
CA LEU A 112 15.71 -3.70 -9.26
C LEU A 112 16.34 -5.06 -8.90
N ASN A 113 16.71 -5.85 -9.91
CA ASN A 113 17.43 -7.12 -9.70
C ASN A 113 18.89 -6.92 -9.23
N LEU A 114 19.47 -5.75 -9.50
CA LEU A 114 20.85 -5.45 -9.11
C LEU A 114 20.99 -5.27 -7.60
N ILE A 115 21.98 -5.97 -7.03
CA ILE A 115 22.32 -5.88 -5.60
C ILE A 115 22.62 -4.44 -5.18
N GLN A 116 23.31 -3.67 -6.04
CA GLN A 116 23.65 -2.27 -5.76
C GLN A 116 22.41 -1.39 -5.56
N ILE A 117 21.37 -1.56 -6.39
CA ILE A 117 20.11 -0.80 -6.27
C ILE A 117 19.37 -1.19 -5.00
N LYS A 118 19.27 -2.50 -4.70
CA LYS A 118 18.67 -3.00 -3.46
C LYS A 118 19.38 -2.40 -2.24
N ASN A 119 20.72 -2.40 -2.23
CA ASN A 119 21.52 -1.83 -1.16
C ASN A 119 21.34 -0.31 -1.02
N ASN A 120 21.26 0.43 -2.13
CA ASN A 120 20.97 1.86 -2.12
C ASN A 120 19.60 2.15 -1.47
N LEU A 121 18.55 1.45 -1.89
CA LEU A 121 17.20 1.61 -1.34
C LEU A 121 17.16 1.30 0.17
N LEU A 122 17.72 0.16 0.58
CA LEU A 122 17.80 -0.22 2.00
C LEU A 122 18.61 0.79 2.81
N SER A 123 19.71 1.32 2.25
CA SER A 123 20.52 2.35 2.90
C SER A 123 19.77 3.66 3.07
N ILE A 124 18.96 4.09 2.09
CA ILE A 124 18.12 5.29 2.17
C ILE A 124 17.05 5.10 3.24
N GLN A 125 16.43 3.92 3.31
CA GLN A 125 15.37 3.62 4.26
C GLN A 125 15.82 3.62 5.72
N ARG A 126 17.08 3.24 5.98
CA ARG A 126 17.60 3.02 7.33
C ARG A 126 17.41 4.22 8.25
N ARG A 127 17.72 5.45 7.80
CA ARG A 127 17.69 6.64 8.67
C ARG A 127 16.26 7.01 9.09
N PRO A 128 15.26 7.03 8.19
CA PRO A 128 13.85 7.11 8.60
C PRO A 128 13.42 6.00 9.56
N LEU A 129 13.83 4.75 9.34
CA LEU A 129 13.42 3.63 10.20
C LEU A 129 14.00 3.72 11.61
N LEU A 130 15.27 4.13 11.77
CA LEU A 130 15.84 4.43 13.08
C LEU A 130 15.01 5.49 13.81
N LYS A 131 14.50 6.49 13.09
CA LYS A 131 13.65 7.52 13.68
C LYS A 131 12.27 6.99 14.05
N ILE A 132 11.64 6.19 13.20
CA ILE A 132 10.32 5.57 13.47
C ILE A 132 10.36 4.68 14.71
N THR A 133 11.44 3.91 14.85
CA THR A 133 11.56 2.90 15.90
C THR A 133 12.18 3.44 17.18
N GLY A 134 12.95 4.53 17.13
CA GLY A 134 13.76 4.98 18.27
C GLY A 134 14.96 4.05 18.56
N ALA A 135 15.32 3.18 17.61
CA ALA A 135 16.45 2.27 17.71
C ALA A 135 17.80 3.02 17.71
N PHE A 136 18.82 2.38 18.28
CA PHE A 136 20.19 2.88 18.21
C PHE A 136 20.74 2.82 16.79
N ARG A 137 21.69 3.71 16.46
CA ARG A 137 22.33 3.76 15.13
C ARG A 137 23.05 2.48 14.76
N THR A 138 23.40 1.65 15.74
CA THR A 138 24.08 0.36 15.61
C THR A 138 23.11 -0.82 15.45
N SER A 139 21.80 -0.61 15.64
CA SER A 139 20.79 -1.68 15.55
C SER A 139 20.78 -2.34 14.15
N PRO A 140 20.54 -3.67 14.07
CA PRO A 140 20.58 -4.40 12.80
C PRO A 140 19.59 -3.86 11.77
N SER A 141 20.06 -3.55 10.55
CA SER A 141 19.20 -2.99 9.48
C SER A 141 18.00 -3.87 9.14
N VAL A 142 18.16 -5.19 9.20
CA VAL A 142 17.09 -6.16 8.87
C VAL A 142 15.96 -6.18 9.90
N ALA A 143 16.23 -5.79 11.15
CA ALA A 143 15.24 -5.77 12.22
C ALA A 143 14.35 -4.51 12.18
N LEU A 144 14.87 -3.39 11.67
CA LEU A 144 14.17 -2.10 11.72
C LEU A 144 12.83 -2.11 10.95
N PRO A 145 12.74 -2.63 9.70
CA PRO A 145 11.46 -2.71 8.99
C PRO A 145 10.44 -3.60 9.71
N VAL A 146 10.90 -4.69 10.34
CA VAL A 146 10.07 -5.65 11.08
C VAL A 146 9.42 -4.97 12.29
N ILE A 147 10.21 -4.23 13.08
CA ILE A 147 9.72 -3.49 14.26
C ILE A 147 8.80 -2.33 13.82
N ALA A 148 9.18 -1.61 12.77
CA ALA A 148 8.41 -0.48 12.24
C ALA A 148 7.09 -0.87 11.56
N GLY A 149 6.92 -2.15 11.22
CA GLY A 149 5.78 -2.64 10.45
C GLY A 149 5.75 -2.00 9.06
N LEU A 150 6.89 -2.01 8.37
CA LEU A 150 7.06 -1.44 7.03
C LEU A 150 7.80 -2.44 6.15
N LEU A 151 7.38 -2.52 4.89
CA LEU A 151 8.07 -3.35 3.91
C LEU A 151 9.49 -2.79 3.68
N PRO A 152 10.53 -3.65 3.57
CA PRO A 152 11.85 -3.23 3.11
C PRO A 152 11.76 -2.49 1.77
N LEU A 153 12.50 -1.39 1.62
CA LEU A 153 12.31 -0.47 0.49
C LEU A 153 12.65 -1.10 -0.87
N ASP A 154 13.54 -2.09 -0.91
CA ASP A 154 13.82 -2.88 -2.11
C ASP A 154 12.57 -3.64 -2.58
N LEU A 155 11.86 -4.29 -1.65
CA LEU A 155 10.61 -5.00 -1.94
C LEU A 155 9.47 -4.03 -2.25
N LYS A 156 9.40 -2.90 -1.54
CA LYS A 156 8.42 -1.86 -1.84
C LYS A 156 8.60 -1.25 -3.24
N ALA A 157 9.85 -1.11 -3.68
CA ALA A 157 10.14 -0.67 -5.04
C ALA A 157 9.67 -1.68 -6.09
N VAL A 158 9.79 -2.99 -5.81
CA VAL A 158 9.17 -4.04 -6.64
C VAL A 158 7.65 -3.87 -6.67
N GLU A 159 6.98 -3.68 -5.53
CA GLU A 159 5.51 -3.48 -5.49
C GLU A 159 5.05 -2.36 -6.44
N VAL A 160 5.67 -1.17 -6.36
CA VAL A 160 5.25 -0.02 -7.16
C VAL A 160 5.62 -0.16 -8.64
N HIS A 161 6.77 -0.77 -8.93
CA HIS A 161 7.22 -1.00 -10.30
C HIS A 161 6.35 -2.07 -10.98
N SER A 162 6.04 -3.17 -10.31
CA SER A 162 5.13 -4.21 -10.82
C SER A 162 3.73 -3.66 -11.08
N LEU A 163 3.19 -2.84 -10.18
CA LEU A 163 1.91 -2.17 -10.40
C LEU A 163 1.95 -1.25 -11.63
N PHE A 164 3.06 -0.57 -11.88
CA PHE A 164 3.25 0.27 -13.06
C PHE A 164 3.31 -0.55 -14.35
N LEU A 165 4.11 -1.62 -14.40
CA LEU A 165 4.21 -2.49 -15.57
C LEU A 165 2.83 -3.06 -15.95
N ILE A 166 2.10 -3.59 -14.98
CA ILE A 166 0.79 -4.21 -15.23
C ILE A 166 -0.24 -3.17 -15.67
N LYS A 167 -0.32 -2.04 -14.95
CA LYS A 167 -1.42 -1.09 -15.16
C LYS A 167 -1.17 -0.13 -16.31
N ASN A 168 0.06 0.33 -16.46
CA ASN A 168 0.44 1.38 -17.40
C ASN A 168 1.09 0.80 -18.66
N CYS A 169 2.05 -0.13 -18.52
CA CYS A 169 2.73 -0.73 -19.67
C CYS A 169 1.99 -1.92 -20.28
N LYS A 170 1.02 -2.50 -19.56
CA LYS A 170 0.29 -3.73 -19.98
C LYS A 170 1.22 -4.93 -20.17
N GLU A 171 2.19 -5.07 -19.26
CA GLU A 171 3.12 -6.18 -19.25
C GLU A 171 2.79 -7.20 -18.15
N GLU A 172 2.99 -8.49 -18.45
CA GLU A 172 2.92 -9.55 -17.46
C GLU A 172 4.09 -9.45 -16.48
N VAL A 173 3.82 -9.65 -15.19
CA VAL A 173 4.84 -9.61 -14.16
C VAL A 173 4.78 -10.88 -13.32
N LYS A 174 5.94 -11.52 -13.11
CA LYS A 174 6.09 -12.66 -12.22
C LYS A 174 6.75 -12.25 -10.91
N ILE A 175 6.13 -12.59 -9.77
CA ILE A 175 6.67 -12.36 -8.42
C ILE A 175 6.61 -13.67 -7.65
N GLY A 176 7.78 -14.24 -7.35
CA GLY A 176 7.87 -15.57 -6.75
C GLY A 176 7.22 -16.62 -7.67
N PRO A 177 6.33 -17.49 -7.17
CA PRO A 177 5.63 -18.48 -7.97
C PRO A 177 4.46 -17.89 -8.80
N THR A 178 4.01 -16.67 -8.50
CA THR A 178 2.77 -16.12 -9.07
C THR A 178 3.04 -15.21 -10.27
N SER A 179 2.32 -15.45 -11.37
CA SER A 179 2.23 -14.55 -12.53
C SER A 179 1.00 -13.64 -12.43
N PHE A 180 1.15 -12.39 -12.87
CA PHE A 180 0.09 -11.40 -12.90
C PHE A 180 -0.10 -10.88 -14.33
N SER A 181 -1.18 -11.29 -14.98
CA SER A 181 -1.53 -10.81 -16.32
C SER A 181 -2.37 -9.53 -16.25
N PRO A 182 -2.04 -8.47 -17.04
CA PRO A 182 -2.84 -7.25 -17.12
C PRO A 182 -4.30 -7.47 -17.50
N SER A 183 -4.58 -8.51 -18.29
CA SER A 183 -5.93 -8.85 -18.76
C SER A 183 -6.88 -9.29 -17.64
N GLU A 184 -6.34 -9.76 -16.52
CA GLU A 184 -7.13 -10.20 -15.37
C GLU A 184 -7.70 -9.04 -14.55
N PHE A 185 -7.20 -7.81 -14.73
CA PHE A 185 -7.49 -6.69 -13.84
C PHE A 185 -8.26 -5.56 -14.52
N GLU A 186 -9.04 -4.84 -13.73
CA GLU A 186 -9.77 -3.66 -14.21
C GLU A 186 -8.83 -2.61 -14.82
N VAL A 187 -9.16 -2.20 -16.04
CA VAL A 187 -8.50 -1.07 -16.71
C VAL A 187 -9.27 0.20 -16.41
N LYS A 188 -8.65 1.14 -15.68
CA LYS A 188 -9.24 2.46 -15.46
C LYS A 188 -9.46 3.17 -16.79
N ILE A 189 -10.61 3.82 -16.93
CA ILE A 189 -10.87 4.68 -18.09
C ILE A 189 -10.00 5.93 -17.98
N ASN A 190 -9.34 6.28 -19.08
CA ASN A 190 -8.60 7.53 -19.14
C ASN A 190 -9.53 8.70 -19.48
N LEU A 191 -10.03 9.39 -18.45
CA LEU A 191 -10.92 10.54 -18.62
C LEU A 191 -10.26 11.75 -19.30
N THR A 192 -8.92 11.80 -19.41
CA THR A 192 -8.27 12.88 -20.18
C THR A 192 -8.58 12.81 -21.66
N ASN A 193 -8.98 11.63 -22.15
CA ASN A 193 -9.38 11.42 -23.54
C ASN A 193 -10.86 11.75 -23.78
N ILE A 194 -11.62 12.10 -22.73
CA ILE A 194 -13.04 12.44 -22.81
C ILE A 194 -13.19 13.91 -22.42
N HIS A 195 -13.80 14.68 -23.33
CA HIS A 195 -14.09 16.09 -23.10
C HIS A 195 -14.90 16.25 -21.80
N PRO A 196 -14.55 17.19 -20.89
CA PRO A 196 -15.22 17.33 -19.60
C PRO A 196 -16.75 17.46 -19.68
N ALA A 197 -17.27 18.17 -20.69
CA ALA A 197 -18.72 18.32 -20.90
C ALA A 197 -19.43 17.02 -21.34
N SER A 198 -18.69 16.04 -21.85
CA SER A 198 -19.22 14.73 -22.27
C SER A 198 -19.15 13.70 -21.14
N ARG A 199 -18.64 14.06 -19.96
CA ARG A 199 -18.54 13.15 -18.81
C ARG A 199 -19.88 13.05 -18.12
N LEU A 200 -20.48 11.88 -18.17
CA LEU A 200 -21.80 11.64 -17.60
C LEU A 200 -21.78 11.70 -16.07
N SER A 201 -22.72 12.45 -15.51
CA SER A 201 -23.11 12.41 -14.10
C SER A 201 -24.54 11.91 -14.01
N ILE A 202 -24.77 10.86 -13.21
CA ILE A 202 -26.10 10.33 -12.96
C ILE A 202 -26.49 10.72 -11.54
N PRO A 203 -27.31 11.75 -11.34
CA PRO A 203 -27.74 12.14 -10.01
C PRO A 203 -28.65 11.07 -9.40
N PHE A 204 -28.69 11.04 -8.08
CA PHE A 204 -29.63 10.22 -7.32
C PHE A 204 -30.25 11.08 -6.23
N SER A 205 -31.44 10.71 -5.76
CA SER A 205 -32.08 11.37 -4.62
C SER A 205 -32.15 10.44 -3.41
N ILE A 206 -32.40 11.03 -2.24
CA ILE A 206 -32.67 10.28 -1.01
C ILE A 206 -34.18 10.27 -0.84
N ARG A 207 -34.81 9.14 -1.18
CA ARG A 207 -36.27 9.02 -1.17
C ARG A 207 -36.66 7.57 -0.91
N ASP A 208 -37.56 7.37 0.03
CA ASP A 208 -38.12 6.07 0.33
C ASP A 208 -39.03 5.57 -0.81
N PRO A 209 -39.10 4.25 -1.05
CA PRO A 209 -40.03 3.68 -2.02
C PRO A 209 -41.49 4.02 -1.63
N LYS A 210 -42.30 4.36 -2.62
CA LYS A 210 -43.74 4.62 -2.48
C LYS A 210 -44.52 3.62 -3.37
N THR A 211 -45.61 4.08 -3.98
CA THR A 211 -46.42 3.33 -4.93
C THR A 211 -46.02 3.68 -6.37
N GLU A 212 -44.72 3.68 -6.66
CA GLU A 212 -44.25 3.84 -8.02
C GLU A 212 -44.75 2.67 -8.90
N PRO A 213 -45.07 2.90 -10.18
CA PRO A 213 -45.56 1.84 -11.06
C PRO A 213 -44.57 0.68 -11.16
N LEU A 214 -43.29 1.01 -11.38
CA LEU A 214 -42.21 0.03 -11.48
C LEU A 214 -41.03 0.47 -10.60
N ALA A 215 -40.74 -0.35 -9.59
CA ALA A 215 -39.63 -0.17 -8.67
C ALA A 215 -38.64 -1.34 -8.81
N ILE A 216 -37.38 -1.05 -9.05
CA ILE A 216 -36.30 -2.03 -9.11
C ILE A 216 -35.40 -1.82 -7.90
N PHE A 217 -35.09 -2.89 -7.19
CA PHE A 217 -34.17 -2.86 -6.05
C PHE A 217 -32.94 -3.68 -6.39
N THR A 218 -31.76 -3.17 -6.07
CA THR A 218 -30.48 -3.83 -6.37
C THR A 218 -29.67 -4.00 -5.09
N ASP A 219 -28.96 -5.10 -4.98
CA ASP A 219 -28.00 -5.33 -3.89
C ASP A 219 -26.79 -6.16 -4.34
N GLY A 220 -25.67 -5.98 -3.64
CA GLY A 220 -24.47 -6.80 -3.76
C GLY A 220 -24.01 -7.30 -2.39
N SER A 221 -23.78 -8.60 -2.27
CA SER A 221 -23.41 -9.22 -0.99
C SER A 221 -22.10 -9.99 -1.06
N GLY A 222 -21.43 -10.13 0.09
CA GLY A 222 -20.18 -10.86 0.24
C GLY A 222 -20.16 -11.73 1.49
N ILE A 223 -20.05 -13.05 1.33
CA ILE A 223 -20.01 -14.04 2.42
C ILE A 223 -18.84 -14.99 2.15
N ASP A 224 -17.95 -15.19 3.13
CA ASP A 224 -16.80 -16.12 3.03
C ASP A 224 -15.98 -15.96 1.73
N ASP A 225 -15.61 -14.72 1.39
CA ASP A 225 -14.91 -14.32 0.16
C ASP A 225 -15.68 -14.61 -1.16
N LYS A 226 -16.93 -15.07 -1.08
CA LYS A 226 -17.82 -15.26 -2.24
C LYS A 226 -18.72 -14.05 -2.42
N ILE A 227 -18.84 -13.57 -3.66
CA ILE A 227 -19.55 -12.34 -3.99
C ILE A 227 -20.76 -12.63 -4.87
N GLY A 228 -21.93 -12.14 -4.46
CA GLY A 228 -23.19 -12.27 -5.18
C GLY A 228 -23.78 -10.90 -5.51
N VAL A 229 -24.58 -10.85 -6.58
CA VAL A 229 -25.34 -9.66 -6.99
C VAL A 229 -26.76 -10.06 -7.31
N ALA A 230 -27.71 -9.19 -7.01
CA ALA A 230 -29.11 -9.37 -7.35
C ALA A 230 -29.78 -8.05 -7.73
N PHE A 231 -30.83 -8.17 -8.55
CA PHE A 231 -31.88 -7.15 -8.61
C PHE A 231 -33.26 -7.81 -8.64
N VAL A 232 -34.25 -7.08 -8.15
CA VAL A 232 -35.65 -7.49 -8.13
C VAL A 232 -36.54 -6.37 -8.65
N VAL A 233 -37.59 -6.73 -9.37
CA VAL A 233 -38.51 -5.82 -10.05
C VAL A 233 -39.89 -6.00 -9.45
N PHE A 234 -40.44 -4.89 -8.96
CA PHE A 234 -41.77 -4.80 -8.41
C PHE A 234 -42.65 -3.96 -9.32
N TYR A 235 -43.81 -4.49 -9.72
CA TYR A 235 -44.86 -3.75 -10.41
C TYR A 235 -46.07 -3.61 -9.48
N HIS A 236 -46.44 -2.37 -9.16
CA HIS A 236 -47.48 -2.06 -8.17
C HIS A 236 -47.34 -2.86 -6.84
N GLY A 237 -46.11 -2.96 -6.33
CA GLY A 237 -45.83 -3.65 -5.06
C GLY A 237 -45.81 -5.17 -5.11
N THR A 238 -45.95 -5.77 -6.29
CA THR A 238 -45.81 -7.23 -6.49
C THR A 238 -44.50 -7.54 -7.21
N GLU A 239 -43.69 -8.47 -6.69
CA GLU A 239 -42.49 -8.96 -7.39
C GLU A 239 -42.89 -9.64 -8.69
N ILE A 240 -42.41 -9.13 -9.83
CA ILE A 240 -42.70 -9.68 -11.17
C ILE A 240 -41.47 -10.32 -11.82
N HIS A 241 -40.28 -9.95 -11.37
CA HIS A 241 -39.02 -10.48 -11.90
C HIS A 241 -37.91 -10.35 -10.88
N SER A 242 -36.95 -11.26 -10.92
CA SER A 242 -35.72 -11.16 -10.17
C SER A 242 -34.59 -11.89 -10.91
N GLN A 243 -33.39 -11.37 -10.78
CA GLN A 243 -32.20 -11.96 -11.36
C GLN A 243 -31.05 -11.92 -10.37
N THR A 244 -30.26 -12.98 -10.37
CA THR A 244 -29.11 -13.14 -9.48
C THR A 244 -27.92 -13.72 -10.21
N ALA A 245 -26.71 -13.29 -9.83
CA ALA A 245 -25.48 -13.79 -10.40
C ALA A 245 -24.38 -13.90 -9.36
N ARG A 246 -23.55 -14.93 -9.51
CA ARG A 246 -22.33 -15.16 -8.77
C ARG A 246 -21.16 -14.50 -9.49
N LEU A 247 -20.42 -13.66 -8.78
CA LEU A 247 -19.20 -13.02 -9.30
C LEU A 247 -17.95 -13.79 -8.85
N PRO A 248 -16.76 -13.59 -9.43
CA PRO A 248 -15.53 -14.21 -8.92
C PRO A 248 -15.22 -13.81 -7.48
N ASP A 249 -14.59 -14.70 -6.71
CA ASP A 249 -14.20 -14.48 -5.29
C ASP A 249 -13.24 -13.31 -5.11
N THR A 250 -12.58 -12.92 -6.20
CA THR A 250 -11.68 -11.78 -6.23
C THR A 250 -12.38 -10.43 -6.33
N CYS A 251 -13.68 -10.41 -6.61
CA CYS A 251 -14.46 -9.19 -6.74
C CYS A 251 -14.69 -8.52 -5.39
N SER A 252 -15.03 -7.23 -5.41
CA SER A 252 -15.48 -6.52 -4.22
C SER A 252 -17.00 -6.42 -4.17
N VAL A 253 -17.56 -6.30 -2.98
CA VAL A 253 -18.98 -5.95 -2.78
C VAL A 253 -19.33 -4.69 -3.57
N PHE A 254 -18.46 -3.68 -3.57
CA PHE A 254 -18.64 -2.48 -4.41
C PHE A 254 -18.81 -2.77 -5.92
N GLN A 255 -18.08 -3.74 -6.49
CA GLN A 255 -18.28 -4.13 -7.89
C GLN A 255 -19.66 -4.78 -8.09
N ALA A 256 -20.09 -5.62 -7.14
CA ALA A 256 -21.40 -6.25 -7.17
C ALA A 256 -22.52 -5.22 -7.14
N GLU A 257 -22.42 -4.24 -6.26
CA GLU A 257 -23.39 -3.16 -6.08
C GLU A 257 -23.57 -2.31 -7.35
N VAL A 258 -22.47 -1.89 -7.96
CA VAL A 258 -22.51 -1.16 -9.24
C VAL A 258 -23.02 -2.06 -10.36
N LEU A 259 -22.66 -3.34 -10.36
CA LEU A 259 -23.13 -4.30 -11.36
C LEU A 259 -24.64 -4.57 -11.21
N GLY A 260 -25.20 -4.59 -10.00
CA GLY A 260 -26.63 -4.74 -9.75
C GLY A 260 -27.42 -3.63 -10.45
N ILE A 261 -26.97 -2.37 -10.30
CA ILE A 261 -27.54 -1.23 -11.02
C ILE A 261 -27.38 -1.39 -12.54
N LYS A 262 -26.22 -1.84 -13.03
CA LYS A 262 -26.01 -2.09 -14.46
C LYS A 262 -27.00 -3.14 -15.01
N LEU A 263 -27.16 -4.26 -14.31
CA LEU A 263 -28.05 -5.35 -14.73
C LEU A 263 -29.52 -4.87 -14.72
N ALA A 264 -29.92 -4.10 -13.72
CA ALA A 264 -31.23 -3.45 -13.69
C ALA A 264 -31.44 -2.52 -14.90
N LEU A 265 -30.45 -1.72 -15.27
CA LEU A 265 -30.52 -0.84 -16.44
C LEU A 265 -30.58 -1.62 -17.77
N GLU A 266 -29.87 -2.74 -17.87
CA GLU A 266 -29.94 -3.64 -19.03
C GLU A 266 -31.30 -4.33 -19.12
N PHE A 267 -31.92 -4.71 -17.98
CA PHE A 267 -33.30 -5.18 -17.97
C PHE A 267 -34.27 -4.09 -18.44
N CYS A 268 -34.05 -2.83 -18.03
CA CYS A 268 -34.90 -1.72 -18.45
C CYS A 268 -34.93 -1.51 -19.97
N SER A 269 -33.86 -1.83 -20.71
CA SER A 269 -33.86 -1.61 -22.17
C SER A 269 -34.88 -2.46 -22.93
N ASP A 270 -35.39 -3.52 -22.30
CA ASP A 270 -36.41 -4.40 -22.90
C ASP A 270 -37.85 -3.94 -22.57
N ILE A 271 -38.02 -2.90 -21.76
CA ILE A 271 -39.34 -2.40 -21.32
C ILE A 271 -39.91 -1.43 -22.35
N GLN A 272 -41.11 -1.74 -22.86
CA GLN A 272 -41.76 -0.93 -23.92
C GLN A 272 -42.90 -0.02 -23.43
N HIS A 273 -43.63 -0.41 -22.37
CA HIS A 273 -44.90 0.23 -22.00
C HIS A 273 -44.85 1.10 -20.74
N ILE A 274 -43.78 0.99 -19.95
CA ILE A 274 -43.60 1.76 -18.72
C ILE A 274 -42.41 2.68 -18.91
N ARG A 275 -42.64 3.98 -18.79
CA ARG A 275 -41.57 4.99 -18.94
C ARG A 275 -40.99 5.43 -17.61
N ASP A 276 -41.79 5.53 -16.55
CA ASP A 276 -41.35 6.00 -15.23
C ASP A 276 -40.83 4.81 -14.40
N ILE A 277 -39.52 4.75 -14.21
CA ILE A 277 -38.83 3.63 -13.56
C ILE A 277 -37.95 4.15 -12.43
N HIS A 278 -38.09 3.53 -11.27
CA HIS A 278 -37.34 3.89 -10.07
C HIS A 278 -36.38 2.77 -9.69
N ILE A 279 -35.09 3.06 -9.62
CA ILE A 279 -34.06 2.11 -9.19
C ILE A 279 -33.56 2.51 -7.80
N TYR A 280 -33.69 1.61 -6.84
CA TYR A 280 -33.31 1.79 -5.45
C TYR A 280 -32.07 0.95 -5.13
N SER A 281 -31.10 1.56 -4.46
CA SER A 281 -29.91 0.90 -3.92
C SER A 281 -29.59 1.48 -2.55
N ASP A 282 -29.22 0.64 -1.59
CA ASP A 282 -28.70 1.10 -0.30
C ASP A 282 -27.19 1.40 -0.32
N SER A 283 -26.54 1.12 -1.46
CA SER A 283 -25.13 1.38 -1.69
C SER A 283 -24.86 2.84 -2.06
N ARG A 284 -24.75 3.69 -1.04
CA ARG A 284 -24.41 5.11 -1.22
C ARG A 284 -23.10 5.29 -2.00
N ALA A 285 -22.14 4.38 -1.82
CA ALA A 285 -20.86 4.42 -2.53
C ALA A 285 -21.03 4.18 -4.04
N ALA A 286 -21.89 3.25 -4.45
CA ALA A 286 -22.19 2.98 -5.86
C ALA A 286 -22.88 4.19 -6.51
N LEU A 287 -23.91 4.73 -5.86
CA LEU A 287 -24.66 5.90 -6.34
C LEU A 287 -23.79 7.16 -6.41
N GLN A 288 -22.96 7.44 -5.41
CA GLN A 288 -21.98 8.53 -5.44
C GLN A 288 -20.97 8.36 -6.58
N SER A 289 -20.57 7.12 -6.89
CA SER A 289 -19.65 6.83 -7.99
C SER A 289 -20.29 7.09 -9.36
N LEU A 290 -21.57 6.79 -9.52
CA LEU A 290 -22.35 7.12 -10.72
C LEU A 290 -22.60 8.64 -10.85
N ALA A 291 -22.79 9.34 -9.74
CA ALA A 291 -22.94 10.79 -9.71
C ALA A 291 -21.63 11.54 -10.03
N ASP A 292 -20.46 10.98 -9.71
CA ASP A 292 -19.17 11.63 -9.97
C ASP A 292 -18.76 11.56 -11.45
N PRO A 293 -18.77 12.67 -12.22
CA PRO A 293 -18.34 12.68 -13.63
C PRO A 293 -16.84 12.42 -13.81
N SER A 294 -16.04 12.53 -12.73
CA SER A 294 -14.59 12.29 -12.73
C SER A 294 -14.20 10.88 -12.29
N ASN A 295 -15.16 9.95 -12.23
CA ASN A 295 -14.88 8.58 -11.81
C ASN A 295 -14.20 7.76 -12.93
N HIS A 296 -13.02 7.22 -12.63
CA HIS A 296 -12.22 6.44 -13.57
C HIS A 296 -12.51 4.92 -13.56
N ASN A 297 -13.38 4.41 -12.67
CA ASN A 297 -13.64 2.98 -12.53
C ASN A 297 -14.40 2.43 -13.77
N SER A 298 -13.92 1.31 -14.31
CA SER A 298 -14.49 0.73 -15.54
C SER A 298 -15.92 0.19 -15.37
N VAL A 299 -16.23 -0.44 -14.24
CA VAL A 299 -17.56 -1.01 -13.96
C VAL A 299 -18.58 0.11 -13.80
N VAL A 300 -18.20 1.18 -13.08
CA VAL A 300 -19.03 2.40 -12.94
C VAL A 300 -19.32 3.02 -14.30
N ASN A 301 -18.30 3.16 -15.15
CA ASN A 301 -18.51 3.75 -16.47
C ASN A 301 -19.31 2.84 -17.41
N LYS A 302 -19.22 1.51 -17.29
CA LYS A 302 -20.11 0.58 -18.01
C LYS A 302 -21.57 0.75 -17.58
N ALA A 303 -21.83 0.91 -16.28
CA ALA A 303 -23.16 1.23 -15.77
C ALA A 303 -23.67 2.59 -16.29
N LYS A 304 -22.79 3.60 -16.35
CA LYS A 304 -23.10 4.91 -16.98
C LYS A 304 -23.48 4.79 -18.45
N GLN A 305 -22.78 3.95 -19.21
CA GLN A 305 -23.12 3.69 -20.61
C GLN A 305 -24.45 2.95 -20.73
N ALA A 306 -24.71 1.95 -19.88
CA ALA A 306 -26.02 1.29 -19.83
C ALA A 306 -27.16 2.29 -19.58
N PHE A 307 -26.96 3.25 -18.67
CA PHE A 307 -27.92 4.32 -18.42
C PHE A 307 -28.15 5.24 -19.63
N LEU A 308 -27.09 5.60 -20.37
CA LEU A 308 -27.22 6.41 -21.58
C LEU A 308 -28.04 5.71 -22.68
N ASN A 309 -27.93 4.40 -22.77
CA ASN A 309 -28.67 3.62 -23.77
C ASN A 309 -30.19 3.65 -23.51
N VAL A 310 -30.62 3.89 -22.27
CA VAL A 310 -32.03 3.82 -21.86
C VAL A 310 -32.70 5.18 -21.66
N ILE A 311 -31.95 6.22 -21.28
CA ILE A 311 -32.54 7.53 -20.96
C ILE A 311 -33.19 8.26 -22.15
N GLY A 312 -32.90 7.85 -23.38
CA GLY A 312 -33.55 8.41 -24.58
C GLY A 312 -35.04 8.07 -24.71
N HIS A 313 -35.51 7.01 -24.04
CA HIS A 313 -36.89 6.53 -24.13
C HIS A 313 -37.56 6.26 -22.76
N LEU A 314 -36.78 6.17 -21.68
CA LEU A 314 -37.25 5.93 -20.31
C LEU A 314 -36.87 7.09 -19.38
N ASP A 315 -37.75 7.39 -18.43
CA ASP A 315 -37.50 8.29 -17.30
C ASP A 315 -37.03 7.44 -16.11
N ILE A 316 -35.71 7.22 -16.02
CA ILE A 316 -35.09 6.40 -14.97
C ILE A 316 -34.57 7.30 -13.85
N LYS A 317 -35.02 7.04 -12.63
CA LYS A 317 -34.63 7.76 -11.42
C LYS A 317 -33.90 6.84 -10.45
N LEU A 318 -32.71 7.25 -10.03
CA LEU A 318 -31.92 6.51 -9.03
C LEU A 318 -32.19 7.09 -7.63
N HIS A 319 -32.35 6.19 -6.67
CA HIS A 319 -32.65 6.52 -5.28
C HIS A 319 -31.74 5.78 -4.32
N TRP A 320 -31.20 6.52 -3.35
CA TRP A 320 -30.58 5.91 -2.18
C TRP A 320 -31.63 5.66 -1.11
N ILE A 321 -31.62 4.45 -0.56
CA ILE A 321 -32.43 4.05 0.58
C ILE A 321 -31.56 3.54 1.71
N LYS A 322 -32.10 3.52 2.93
CA LYS A 322 -31.37 3.02 4.08
C LYS A 322 -31.47 1.48 4.13
N ALA A 323 -30.34 0.82 4.30
CA ALA A 323 -30.26 -0.63 4.48
C ALA A 323 -30.99 -1.09 5.77
N HIS A 324 -31.58 -2.28 5.72
CA HIS A 324 -32.18 -2.99 6.88
C HIS A 324 -33.30 -2.22 7.62
N VAL A 325 -34.18 -1.56 6.87
CA VAL A 325 -35.33 -0.81 7.42
C VAL A 325 -36.68 -1.49 7.15
N GLY A 326 -36.71 -2.70 6.55
CA GLY A 326 -37.97 -3.40 6.26
C GLY A 326 -38.55 -3.18 4.87
N TYR A 327 -37.82 -2.55 3.94
CA TYR A 327 -38.31 -2.41 2.56
C TYR A 327 -38.26 -3.78 1.86
N GLN A 328 -39.43 -4.36 1.61
CA GLN A 328 -39.57 -5.70 1.02
C GLN A 328 -38.67 -5.92 -0.19
N GLY A 329 -38.62 -4.98 -1.14
CA GLY A 329 -37.76 -5.09 -2.31
C GLY A 329 -36.26 -5.09 -2.01
N ASN A 330 -35.80 -4.26 -1.07
CA ASN A 330 -34.39 -4.22 -0.65
C ASN A 330 -33.98 -5.48 0.11
N GLU A 331 -34.83 -5.92 1.04
CA GLU A 331 -34.59 -7.16 1.80
C GLU A 331 -34.57 -8.37 0.88
N ARG A 332 -35.45 -8.39 -0.12
CA ARG A 332 -35.46 -9.44 -1.13
C ARG A 332 -34.20 -9.43 -2.00
N ALA A 333 -33.75 -8.25 -2.44
CA ALA A 333 -32.49 -8.13 -3.18
C ALA A 333 -31.29 -8.62 -2.35
N ASP A 334 -31.21 -8.22 -1.07
CA ASP A 334 -30.15 -8.67 -0.14
C ASP A 334 -30.19 -10.18 0.10
N GLN A 335 -31.37 -10.76 0.32
CA GLN A 335 -31.53 -12.20 0.43
C GLN A 335 -31.01 -12.92 -0.83
N LEU A 336 -31.43 -12.46 -2.01
CA LEU A 336 -31.07 -13.06 -3.29
C LEU A 336 -29.58 -12.90 -3.62
N ALA A 337 -28.97 -11.76 -3.26
CA ALA A 337 -27.55 -11.55 -3.42
C ALA A 337 -26.74 -12.50 -2.52
N LYS A 338 -27.21 -12.76 -1.29
CA LYS A 338 -26.62 -13.77 -0.39
C LYS A 338 -26.82 -15.19 -0.90
N GLU A 339 -27.99 -15.53 -1.43
CA GLU A 339 -28.22 -16.85 -2.04
C GLU A 339 -27.29 -17.10 -3.23
N ALA A 340 -27.02 -16.05 -4.03
CA ALA A 340 -26.08 -16.16 -5.15
C ALA A 340 -24.66 -16.54 -4.70
N THR A 341 -24.20 -16.15 -3.50
CA THR A 341 -22.86 -16.53 -2.99
C THR A 341 -22.72 -18.03 -2.78
N LEU A 342 -23.82 -18.76 -2.61
CA LEU A 342 -23.82 -20.21 -2.39
C LEU A 342 -23.47 -21.00 -3.66
N ARG A 343 -23.61 -20.40 -4.85
CA ARG A 343 -23.24 -21.04 -6.13
C ARG A 343 -21.74 -21.40 -6.16
N SER A 344 -21.44 -22.58 -6.68
CA SER A 344 -20.08 -23.14 -6.73
C SER A 344 -19.17 -22.42 -7.71
N SER A 345 -19.71 -21.92 -8.83
CA SER A 345 -18.96 -21.26 -9.90
C SER A 345 -19.49 -19.86 -10.19
N PRO A 346 -18.64 -18.91 -10.65
CA PRO A 346 -19.08 -17.60 -11.12
C PRO A 346 -19.98 -17.71 -12.37
N ASP A 347 -21.10 -16.98 -12.35
CA ASP A 347 -22.00 -16.82 -13.51
C ASP A 347 -21.53 -15.70 -14.44
N ILE A 348 -20.94 -14.65 -13.88
CA ILE A 348 -20.44 -13.48 -14.63
C ILE A 348 -18.94 -13.36 -14.41
N ILE A 349 -18.17 -13.34 -15.50
CA ILE A 349 -16.73 -13.10 -15.42
C ILE A 349 -16.48 -11.58 -15.38
N LEU A 350 -15.86 -11.12 -14.29
CA LEU A 350 -15.44 -9.73 -14.13
C LEU A 350 -13.92 -9.64 -13.91
N PRO A 351 -13.27 -8.57 -14.42
CA PRO A 351 -11.90 -8.28 -14.07
C PRO A 351 -11.73 -8.02 -12.57
N LYS A 352 -10.59 -8.48 -12.03
CA LYS A 352 -10.20 -8.32 -10.64
C LYS A 352 -9.96 -6.83 -10.32
N PRO A 353 -10.39 -6.34 -9.13
CA PRO A 353 -10.08 -4.99 -8.69
C PRO A 353 -8.59 -4.68 -8.65
N THR A 354 -8.24 -3.40 -8.88
CA THR A 354 -6.85 -2.91 -8.67
C THR A 354 -6.38 -3.11 -7.21
N SER A 355 -7.29 -3.04 -6.24
CA SER A 355 -6.97 -3.32 -4.83
C SER A 355 -6.55 -4.77 -4.62
N SER A 356 -7.22 -5.72 -5.27
CA SER A 356 -6.89 -7.14 -5.26
C SER A 356 -5.51 -7.39 -5.86
N LEU A 357 -5.16 -6.74 -6.98
CA LEU A 357 -3.80 -6.78 -7.55
C LEU A 357 -2.74 -6.37 -6.53
N LYS A 358 -2.91 -5.18 -5.93
CA LYS A 358 -1.96 -4.64 -4.96
C LYS A 358 -1.83 -5.52 -3.72
N ARG A 359 -2.95 -6.09 -3.23
CA ARG A 359 -2.96 -7.04 -2.11
C ARG A 359 -2.17 -8.30 -2.46
N ASN A 360 -2.42 -8.91 -3.61
CA ASN A 360 -1.79 -10.17 -4.00
C ASN A 360 -0.29 -10.01 -4.26
N ILE A 361 0.13 -8.94 -4.95
CA ILE A 361 1.56 -8.59 -5.10
C ILE A 361 2.22 -8.49 -3.73
N ARG A 362 1.58 -7.79 -2.80
CA ARG A 362 2.12 -7.58 -1.46
C ARG A 362 2.25 -8.87 -0.66
N LEU A 363 1.30 -9.79 -0.77
CA LEU A 363 1.39 -11.10 -0.12
C LEU A 363 2.65 -11.84 -0.59
N GLN A 364 2.88 -11.93 -1.91
CA GLN A 364 4.09 -12.55 -2.47
C GLN A 364 5.38 -11.88 -1.99
N LEU A 365 5.39 -10.55 -1.86
CA LEU A 365 6.54 -9.81 -1.34
C LEU A 365 6.73 -9.98 0.17
N GLN A 366 5.65 -10.19 0.93
CA GLN A 366 5.74 -10.52 2.35
C GLN A 366 6.30 -11.93 2.57
N ASP A 367 5.96 -12.89 1.72
CA ASP A 367 6.54 -14.24 1.75
C ASP A 367 8.06 -14.18 1.50
N GLN A 368 8.48 -13.47 0.44
CA GLN A 368 9.91 -13.23 0.18
C GLN A 368 10.60 -12.49 1.34
N TRP A 369 9.90 -11.59 2.03
CA TRP A 369 10.43 -10.90 3.20
C TRP A 369 10.58 -11.87 4.38
N GLN A 370 9.62 -12.75 4.59
CA GLN A 370 9.64 -13.77 5.63
C GLN A 370 10.81 -14.74 5.43
N ASP A 371 11.05 -15.19 4.20
CA ASP A 371 12.20 -16.05 3.86
C ASP A 371 13.53 -15.35 4.17
N LYS A 372 13.67 -14.08 3.73
CA LYS A 372 14.86 -13.26 4.04
C LYS A 372 15.03 -13.08 5.55
N TRP A 373 13.94 -12.97 6.31
CA TRP A 373 13.98 -12.77 7.75
C TRP A 373 14.38 -14.05 8.49
N PHE A 374 13.80 -15.18 8.09
CA PHE A 374 14.14 -16.51 8.59
C PHE A 374 15.63 -16.83 8.37
N MET A 375 16.12 -16.67 7.14
CA MET A 375 17.49 -16.99 6.76
C MET A 375 18.54 -15.99 7.26
N SER A 376 18.14 -14.87 7.85
CA SER A 376 19.10 -13.85 8.29
C SER A 376 19.86 -14.27 9.53
N THR A 377 21.19 -14.18 9.46
CA THR A 377 22.08 -14.29 10.63
C THR A 377 22.12 -13.00 11.47
N LYS A 378 21.55 -11.90 10.96
CA LYS A 378 21.50 -10.59 11.64
C LYS A 378 20.13 -10.37 12.27
N GLY A 379 20.08 -9.65 13.40
CA GLY A 379 18.81 -9.33 14.06
C GLY A 379 18.16 -10.51 14.81
N ARG A 380 18.94 -11.55 15.14
CA ARG A 380 18.44 -12.77 15.77
C ARG A 380 17.73 -12.54 17.09
N GLN A 381 18.20 -11.58 17.89
CA GLN A 381 17.49 -11.12 19.09
C GLN A 381 16.04 -10.73 18.76
N THR A 382 15.86 -9.87 17.76
CA THR A 382 14.53 -9.39 17.36
C THR A 382 13.67 -10.51 16.81
N TYR A 383 14.25 -11.46 16.08
CA TYR A 383 13.53 -12.60 15.54
C TYR A 383 12.97 -13.50 16.65
N ASN A 384 13.69 -13.71 17.76
CA ASN A 384 13.20 -14.52 18.89
C ASN A 384 11.86 -13.99 19.44
N TYR A 385 11.65 -12.67 19.37
CA TYR A 385 10.42 -12.02 19.83
C TYR A 385 9.44 -11.67 18.71
N ILE A 386 9.92 -11.54 17.46
CA ILE A 386 9.12 -11.20 16.28
C ILE A 386 9.55 -12.12 15.12
N PRO A 387 9.19 -13.41 15.15
CA PRO A 387 9.58 -14.36 14.11
C PRO A 387 8.84 -14.14 12.79
N GLN A 388 7.64 -13.54 12.86
CA GLN A 388 6.77 -13.26 11.72
C GLN A 388 6.82 -11.78 11.34
N VAL A 389 7.15 -11.50 10.07
CA VAL A 389 7.13 -10.16 9.50
C VAL A 389 5.70 -9.66 9.32
N GLY A 390 5.52 -8.34 9.23
CA GLY A 390 4.19 -7.78 9.07
C GLY A 390 4.20 -6.27 8.90
N LEU A 391 3.05 -5.71 8.55
CA LEU A 391 2.88 -4.27 8.29
C LEU A 391 2.26 -3.50 9.45
N LYS A 392 2.15 -4.16 10.62
CA LYS A 392 1.73 -3.55 11.88
C LYS A 392 2.97 -3.19 12.69
N ILE A 393 3.02 -1.95 13.16
CA ILE A 393 4.06 -1.49 14.09
C ILE A 393 4.01 -2.35 15.37
N LYS A 394 5.17 -2.78 15.87
CA LYS A 394 5.26 -3.69 17.02
C LYS A 394 5.26 -2.96 18.35
N THR A 395 5.89 -1.79 18.40
CA THR A 395 5.91 -0.92 19.58
C THR A 395 6.22 0.52 19.18
N GLU A 396 5.73 1.47 19.97
CA GLU A 396 6.06 2.89 19.88
C GLU A 396 6.97 3.34 21.03
N ILE A 397 7.48 2.38 21.83
CA ILE A 397 8.31 2.65 23.00
C ILE A 397 9.78 2.34 22.66
N PRO A 398 10.67 3.35 22.58
CA PRO A 398 12.08 3.14 22.25
C PRO A 398 12.79 2.11 23.13
N GLN A 399 12.50 2.11 24.43
CA GLN A 399 13.06 1.16 25.40
C GLN A 399 12.73 -0.30 25.05
N VAL A 400 11.51 -0.56 24.56
CA VAL A 400 11.13 -1.90 24.09
C VAL A 400 11.92 -2.26 22.82
N VAL A 401 12.15 -1.29 21.92
CA VAL A 401 13.03 -1.50 20.75
C VAL A 401 14.47 -1.79 21.15
N HIS A 402 14.99 -1.14 22.20
CA HIS A 402 16.34 -1.39 22.72
C HIS A 402 16.48 -2.82 23.23
N PHE A 403 15.47 -3.30 23.96
CA PHE A 403 15.36 -4.70 24.36
C PHE A 403 15.30 -5.64 23.15
N LEU A 404 14.36 -5.41 22.23
CA LEU A 404 14.15 -6.26 21.06
C LEU A 404 15.36 -6.35 20.14
N THR A 405 16.21 -5.32 20.13
CA THR A 405 17.42 -5.32 19.31
C THR A 405 18.66 -5.75 20.07
N ASP A 406 18.63 -5.84 21.41
CA ASP A 406 19.83 -5.90 22.28
C ASP A 406 20.79 -4.72 22.01
N HIS A 407 20.21 -3.56 21.73
CA HIS A 407 20.95 -2.30 21.49
C HIS A 407 20.32 -1.19 22.34
N GLY A 408 20.87 -1.06 23.54
CA GLY A 408 20.47 -0.09 24.54
C GLY A 408 21.68 0.27 25.42
N ARG A 409 21.46 1.06 26.45
CA ARG A 409 22.46 1.31 27.49
C ARG A 409 22.52 0.10 28.42
N PHE A 410 23.02 -1.01 27.89
CA PHE A 410 23.25 -2.27 28.60
C PHE A 410 24.75 -2.49 28.73
N GLN A 411 25.18 -3.14 29.81
CA GLN A 411 26.60 -3.30 30.09
C GLN A 411 27.36 -4.06 28.98
N TYR A 412 26.79 -5.18 28.51
CA TYR A 412 27.39 -5.96 27.42
C TYR A 412 27.48 -5.14 26.12
N TYR A 413 26.48 -4.30 25.86
CA TYR A 413 26.49 -3.40 24.70
C TYR A 413 27.63 -2.38 24.80
N PHE A 414 27.84 -1.73 25.94
CA PHE A 414 28.94 -0.79 26.14
C PHE A 414 30.31 -1.44 26.05
N PHE A 415 30.47 -2.63 26.65
CA PHE A 415 31.69 -3.42 26.52
C PHE A 415 32.04 -3.72 25.06
N ARG A 416 31.05 -4.21 24.28
CA ARG A 416 31.24 -4.53 22.85
C ARG A 416 31.68 -3.34 22.00
N PHE A 417 31.33 -2.12 22.41
CA PHE A 417 31.72 -0.87 21.73
C PHE A 417 32.90 -0.15 22.38
N GLY A 418 33.60 -0.78 23.34
CA GLY A 418 34.77 -0.19 24.00
C GLY A 418 34.44 1.01 24.91
N LEU A 419 33.18 1.16 25.32
CA LEU A 419 32.71 2.22 26.23
C LEU A 419 32.74 1.79 27.69
N SER A 420 32.97 0.51 27.97
CA SER A 420 33.16 0.00 29.32
C SER A 420 34.19 -1.14 29.34
N THR A 421 34.85 -1.31 30.48
CA THR A 421 35.86 -2.36 30.73
C THR A 421 35.25 -3.70 31.16
N THR A 422 33.98 -3.72 31.57
CA THR A 422 33.27 -4.93 32.00
C THR A 422 32.01 -5.15 31.18
N SER A 423 31.70 -6.43 30.92
CA SER A 423 30.45 -6.86 30.25
C SER A 423 29.38 -7.32 31.24
N SER A 424 29.68 -7.30 32.54
CA SER A 424 28.86 -7.91 33.59
C SER A 424 27.93 -6.92 34.27
N CYS A 425 26.68 -7.32 34.48
CA CYS A 425 25.75 -6.66 35.37
C CYS A 425 26.30 -6.65 36.82
N SER A 426 25.86 -5.70 37.64
CA SER A 426 26.16 -5.64 39.08
C SER A 426 25.76 -6.89 39.87
N CYS A 427 24.85 -7.73 39.34
CA CYS A 427 24.53 -9.02 39.94
C CYS A 427 25.51 -10.16 39.55
N GLY A 428 26.53 -9.89 38.74
CA GLY A 428 27.56 -10.84 38.31
C GLY A 428 27.31 -11.52 36.97
N ALA A 429 26.08 -11.57 36.47
CA ALA A 429 25.75 -12.16 35.16
C ALA A 429 26.12 -11.24 33.98
N THR A 430 26.16 -11.78 32.75
CA THR A 430 26.40 -10.96 31.54
C THR A 430 25.26 -9.96 31.32
N GLY A 431 25.59 -8.67 31.20
CA GLY A 431 24.62 -7.58 31.10
C GLY A 431 24.02 -7.40 29.70
N LYS A 432 23.38 -8.44 29.15
CA LYS A 432 22.55 -8.39 27.93
C LYS A 432 21.12 -7.96 28.25
N ALA A 433 20.37 -7.52 27.23
CA ALA A 433 18.98 -7.10 27.40
C ALA A 433 18.10 -8.18 28.05
N ASP A 434 18.16 -9.43 27.57
CA ASP A 434 17.36 -10.54 28.12
C ASP A 434 17.64 -10.79 29.60
N HIS A 435 18.90 -10.69 30.01
CA HIS A 435 19.26 -10.82 31.42
C HIS A 435 18.54 -9.75 32.25
N TYR A 436 18.66 -8.47 31.87
CA TYR A 436 18.05 -7.38 32.63
C TYR A 436 16.52 -7.49 32.70
N ILE A 437 15.88 -7.90 31.61
CA ILE A 437 14.41 -7.94 31.51
C ILE A 437 13.81 -9.19 32.16
N LEU A 438 14.45 -10.36 31.97
CA LEU A 438 13.85 -11.66 32.30
C LEU A 438 14.46 -12.32 33.54
N HIS A 439 15.75 -12.10 33.81
CA HIS A 439 16.51 -12.95 34.74
C HIS A 439 17.21 -12.20 35.87
N CYS A 440 17.35 -10.88 35.79
CA CYS A 440 18.14 -10.12 36.75
C CYS A 440 17.43 -10.04 38.11
N PRO A 441 18.06 -10.49 39.21
CA PRO A 441 17.46 -10.43 40.54
C PRO A 441 17.19 -8.99 41.00
N LEU A 442 17.98 -8.04 40.51
CA LEU A 442 17.84 -6.60 40.79
C LEU A 442 16.57 -5.97 40.18
N ASN A 443 15.92 -6.68 39.24
CA ASN A 443 14.68 -6.26 38.58
C ASN A 443 13.51 -7.20 38.87
N SER A 444 13.64 -8.10 39.86
CA SER A 444 12.66 -9.16 40.14
C SER A 444 11.26 -8.65 40.54
N ASP A 445 11.17 -7.45 41.12
CA ASP A 445 9.92 -6.76 41.44
C ASP A 445 9.11 -6.35 40.19
N LEU A 446 9.79 -6.19 39.05
CA LEU A 446 9.18 -5.86 37.76
C LEU A 446 9.10 -7.08 36.84
N SER A 447 10.15 -7.89 36.72
CA SER A 447 10.19 -9.02 35.79
C SER A 447 9.14 -10.09 36.12
N ARG A 448 8.82 -10.30 37.41
CA ARG A 448 7.74 -11.22 37.84
C ARG A 448 6.34 -10.77 37.41
N LYS A 449 6.17 -9.50 37.00
CA LYS A 449 4.89 -8.97 36.50
C LYS A 449 4.72 -9.18 34.99
N LEU A 450 5.77 -9.64 34.29
CA LEU A 450 5.69 -9.96 32.87
C LEU A 450 4.84 -11.22 32.68
N VAL A 451 3.88 -11.16 31.78
CA VAL A 451 3.02 -12.29 31.42
C VAL A 451 3.35 -12.72 30.00
N TYR A 452 4.02 -13.85 29.87
CA TYR A 452 4.42 -14.44 28.59
C TYR A 452 4.72 -15.93 28.78
N ASP A 453 4.71 -16.67 27.69
CA ASP A 453 5.13 -18.07 27.63
C ASP A 453 6.67 -18.13 27.41
N PRO A 454 7.46 -18.69 28.34
CA PRO A 454 8.91 -18.84 28.17
C PRO A 454 9.31 -19.69 26.96
N ASP A 455 8.49 -20.68 26.58
CA ASP A 455 8.75 -21.53 25.41
C ASP A 455 8.39 -20.82 24.10
N HIS A 456 7.55 -19.79 24.18
CA HIS A 456 7.19 -18.91 23.06
C HIS A 456 7.46 -17.43 23.39
N PRO A 457 8.73 -16.98 23.37
CA PRO A 457 9.11 -15.63 23.78
C PRO A 457 8.39 -14.49 23.05
N SER A 458 7.88 -14.72 21.84
CA SER A 458 7.10 -13.74 21.08
C SER A 458 5.84 -13.27 21.78
N THR A 459 5.26 -14.11 22.65
CA THR A 459 4.04 -13.78 23.43
C THR A 459 4.26 -12.60 24.37
N ILE A 460 5.51 -12.26 24.71
CA ILE A 460 5.83 -11.11 25.56
C ILE A 460 5.33 -9.78 24.99
N LEU A 461 5.23 -9.67 23.66
CA LEU A 461 4.74 -8.47 22.98
C LEU A 461 3.22 -8.43 22.79
N GLU A 462 2.54 -9.57 22.94
CA GLU A 462 1.09 -9.68 22.78
C GLU A 462 0.36 -9.02 23.94
N ASN A 463 0.90 -9.15 25.16
CA ASN A 463 0.40 -8.43 26.30
C ASN A 463 0.92 -6.98 26.34
N LYS A 464 0.02 -6.03 26.10
CA LYS A 464 0.36 -4.60 26.07
C LYS A 464 0.92 -4.08 27.41
N SER A 465 0.54 -4.67 28.56
CA SER A 465 1.05 -4.23 29.86
C SER A 465 2.56 -4.49 29.98
N ASN A 466 3.07 -5.57 29.36
CA ASN A 466 4.49 -5.91 29.36
C ASN A 466 5.35 -4.78 28.77
N GLN A 467 4.87 -4.07 27.76
CA GLN A 467 5.64 -2.98 27.14
C GLN A 467 5.94 -1.84 28.13
N SER A 468 5.01 -1.55 29.05
CA SER A 468 5.22 -0.58 30.13
C SER A 468 6.21 -1.09 31.18
N ILE A 469 6.15 -2.38 31.51
CA ILE A 469 7.07 -3.02 32.45
C ILE A 469 8.49 -3.04 31.90
N ILE A 470 8.67 -3.48 30.64
CA ILE A 470 9.96 -3.48 29.94
C ILE A 470 10.55 -2.07 29.93
N LYS A 471 9.74 -1.05 29.63
CA LYS A 471 10.18 0.35 29.69
C LYS A 471 10.73 0.72 31.07
N GLN A 472 10.01 0.40 32.14
CA GLN A 472 10.45 0.69 33.51
C GLN A 472 11.77 -0.01 33.86
N ILE A 473 11.93 -1.27 33.45
CA ILE A 473 13.17 -2.00 33.68
C ILE A 473 14.33 -1.34 32.91
N VAL A 474 14.16 -1.02 31.62
CA VAL A 474 15.21 -0.37 30.83
C VAL A 474 15.58 1.00 31.41
N ASP A 475 14.60 1.81 31.81
CA ASP A 475 14.83 3.12 32.44
C ASP A 475 15.61 2.98 33.77
N ARG A 476 15.32 1.93 34.56
CA ARG A 476 16.05 1.62 35.80
C ARG A 476 17.49 1.22 35.52
N VAL A 477 17.71 0.36 34.51
CA VAL A 477 19.06 -0.08 34.09
C VAL A 477 19.88 1.10 33.60
N ASP A 478 19.31 1.96 32.76
CA ASP A 478 19.96 3.18 32.26
C ASP A 478 20.40 4.09 33.43
N SER A 479 19.51 4.31 34.40
CA SER A 479 19.81 5.13 35.58
C SER A 479 20.90 4.53 36.47
N SER A 480 21.01 3.20 36.53
CA SER A 480 22.04 2.52 37.31
C SER A 480 23.42 2.58 36.66
N ILE A 481 23.49 2.52 35.34
CA ILE A 481 24.75 2.52 34.59
C ILE A 481 25.32 3.95 34.47
N LEU A 482 24.47 4.99 34.48
CA LEU A 482 24.93 6.39 34.49
C LEU A 482 25.48 6.88 35.85
N ARG A 483 25.37 6.08 36.92
CA ARG A 483 25.86 6.39 38.27
C ARG A 483 27.23 5.76 38.60
N VAL A 484 27.76 4.97 37.67
CA VAL A 484 29.09 4.33 37.72
C VAL A 484 29.95 4.98 36.66
#